data_AF-A0A510Y138-F1
#
_entry.id   AF-A0A510Y138-F1
#
_cell.length_a   1.000
_cell.length_b   1.000
_cell.length_c   1.000
_cell.angle_alpha   90.00
_cell.angle_beta   90.00
_cell.angle_gamma   90.00
#
_symmetry.space_group_name_H-M   'P 1'
#
loop_
_entity.id
_entity.type
_entity.pdbx_description
1 polymer ?
#
loop_
_entity_poly.entity_id
_entity_poly.type
_entity_poly.pdbx_seq_one_letter_code
_entity_poly.pdbx_strand_id
1 'polypeptide(L)'
;MSKNVTKMVAWFVIALASLVFTCESVAKSSSYEEIEWIQLMPKDDLDALLNPPEYLTEIEDGSEQDTLDSLDAKPFENEQDKRYQQALSSARVIESYNNKKIRVPGFIVPLESEEGKRISEFFVVPYFGACLHMPPPPPNQIIYVKFEQGVELQSLYDAFWFEGKITINTVENELGTSAYELKLDRVLPYEE
;
A
#
# COMPACT_ATOMS: atom_id res chain seq x y z
N MET A 1 -20.80 91.63 -38.70
CA MET A 1 -20.08 91.11 -39.89
C MET A 1 -18.96 90.20 -39.39
N SER A 2 -18.89 88.95 -39.88
CA SER A 2 -17.82 87.93 -39.66
C SER A 2 -17.82 87.18 -38.32
N LYS A 3 -17.61 85.86 -38.17
CA LYS A 3 -17.67 84.61 -38.98
C LYS A 3 -17.53 83.47 -37.93
N ASN A 4 -18.18 82.33 -38.15
CA ASN A 4 -18.01 81.07 -37.40
C ASN A 4 -16.57 80.52 -37.52
N VAL A 5 -16.02 79.85 -36.49
CA VAL A 5 -15.22 78.60 -36.64
C VAL A 5 -15.30 77.68 -35.38
N THR A 6 -15.46 76.40 -35.72
CA THR A 6 -15.60 75.05 -35.11
C THR A 6 -14.54 74.53 -34.09
N LYS A 7 -14.93 73.43 -33.37
CA LYS A 7 -14.17 72.27 -32.78
C LYS A 7 -13.90 72.36 -31.26
N MET A 8 -13.87 71.33 -30.40
CA MET A 8 -13.95 69.85 -30.43
C MET A 8 -13.92 69.34 -28.96
N VAL A 9 -14.58 68.21 -28.63
CA VAL A 9 -14.15 67.10 -27.70
C VAL A 9 -13.97 67.47 -26.20
N ALA A 10 -14.56 66.78 -25.21
CA ALA A 10 -14.46 65.35 -24.91
C ALA A 10 -15.61 64.85 -24.02
N TRP A 11 -16.12 63.65 -24.30
CA TRP A 11 -16.91 62.85 -23.37
C TRP A 11 -15.95 61.96 -22.57
N PHE A 12 -15.93 62.11 -21.25
CA PHE A 12 -15.26 61.16 -20.36
C PHE A 12 -16.22 59.99 -20.09
N VAL A 13 -15.93 58.83 -20.67
CA VAL A 13 -16.56 57.56 -20.29
C VAL A 13 -15.82 57.06 -19.05
N ILE A 14 -16.49 57.08 -17.90
CA ILE A 14 -15.99 56.43 -16.69
C ILE A 14 -16.32 54.94 -16.82
N ALA A 15 -15.32 54.13 -17.16
CA ALA A 15 -15.41 52.68 -17.11
C ALA A 15 -15.25 52.22 -15.65
N LEU A 16 -16.36 51.80 -15.03
CA LEU A 16 -16.37 51.17 -13.72
C LEU A 16 -15.95 49.70 -13.90
N ALA A 17 -14.69 49.38 -13.67
CA ALA A 17 -14.18 48.02 -13.68
C ALA A 17 -14.58 47.31 -12.38
N SER A 18 -15.66 46.53 -12.44
CA SER A 18 -16.04 45.59 -11.38
C SER A 18 -15.02 44.45 -11.34
N LEU A 19 -14.09 44.51 -10.38
CA LEU A 19 -13.09 43.48 -10.15
C LEU A 19 -13.78 42.27 -9.46
N VAL A 20 -14.22 41.31 -10.26
CA VAL A 20 -14.71 40.02 -9.74
C VAL A 20 -13.48 39.22 -9.31
N PHE A 21 -13.18 39.24 -8.01
CA PHE A 21 -12.20 38.33 -7.42
C PHE A 21 -12.81 36.91 -7.43
N THR A 22 -12.52 36.15 -8.47
CA THR A 22 -12.74 34.71 -8.47
C THR A 22 -11.76 34.08 -7.49
N CYS A 23 -12.28 33.66 -6.33
CA CYS A 23 -11.55 32.83 -5.40
C CYS A 23 -11.51 31.41 -5.99
N GLU A 24 -10.47 31.10 -6.76
CA GLU A 24 -10.16 29.73 -7.12
C GLU A 24 -9.72 29.00 -5.85
N SER A 25 -10.59 28.13 -5.33
CA SER A 25 -10.20 27.19 -4.30
C SER A 25 -9.21 26.20 -4.92
N VAL A 26 -7.92 26.37 -4.62
CA VAL A 26 -6.93 25.31 -4.86
C VAL A 26 -7.33 24.13 -3.98
N ALA A 27 -7.97 23.13 -4.59
CA ALA A 27 -8.23 21.87 -3.93
C ALA A 27 -6.88 21.29 -3.49
N LYS A 28 -6.71 21.11 -2.19
CA LYS A 28 -5.52 20.50 -1.59
C LYS A 28 -5.50 19.05 -2.11
N SER A 29 -4.67 18.77 -3.12
CA SER A 29 -4.31 17.41 -3.49
C SER A 29 -3.83 16.74 -2.21
N SER A 30 -4.63 15.83 -1.63
CA SER A 30 -4.10 14.97 -0.57
C SER A 30 -3.20 13.96 -1.26
N SER A 31 -1.94 14.32 -1.43
CA SER A 31 -0.92 13.41 -1.94
C SER A 31 -0.77 12.28 -0.93
N TYR A 32 -0.94 11.05 -1.40
CA TYR A 32 -0.56 9.86 -0.65
C TYR A 32 0.97 9.78 -0.63
N GLU A 33 1.55 9.45 0.52
CA GLU A 33 2.98 9.14 0.62
C GLU A 33 3.20 7.78 -0.05
N GLU A 34 3.97 7.74 -1.14
CA GLU A 34 4.38 6.47 -1.72
C GLU A 34 5.37 5.78 -0.77
N ILE A 35 5.10 4.51 -0.47
CA ILE A 35 5.90 3.74 0.49
C ILE A 35 6.35 2.42 -0.13
N GLU A 36 7.46 1.92 0.41
CA GLU A 36 7.93 0.56 0.14
C GLU A 36 7.57 -0.35 1.32
N TRP A 37 7.34 -1.64 1.04
CA TRP A 37 6.97 -2.62 2.06
C TRP A 37 7.98 -2.73 3.22
N ILE A 38 9.27 -2.63 2.91
CA ILE A 38 10.34 -2.68 3.92
C ILE A 38 10.24 -1.54 4.94
N GLN A 39 9.54 -0.44 4.60
CA GLN A 39 9.33 0.68 5.53
C GLN A 39 8.28 0.37 6.60
N LEU A 40 7.45 -0.66 6.41
CA LEU A 40 6.48 -1.14 7.39
C LEU A 40 7.07 -2.19 8.35
N MET A 41 8.35 -2.53 8.18
CA MET A 41 9.06 -3.55 8.94
C MET A 41 10.13 -2.92 9.85
N PRO A 42 10.23 -3.34 11.12
CA PRO A 42 11.38 -3.00 11.96
C PRO A 42 12.70 -3.42 11.31
N LYS A 43 13.69 -2.53 11.36
CA LYS A 43 15.00 -2.78 10.72
C LYS A 43 15.64 -4.09 11.17
N ASP A 44 15.52 -4.44 12.45
CA ASP A 44 16.09 -5.68 12.98
C ASP A 44 15.33 -6.94 12.52
N ASP A 45 14.05 -6.84 12.15
CA ASP A 45 13.35 -7.94 11.46
C ASP A 45 13.88 -8.10 10.03
N LEU A 46 14.04 -6.98 9.31
CA LEU A 46 14.59 -7.00 7.96
C LEU A 46 16.00 -7.58 7.95
N ASP A 47 16.87 -7.11 8.85
CA ASP A 47 18.24 -7.58 8.97
C ASP A 47 18.30 -9.09 9.30
N ALA A 48 17.34 -9.59 10.08
CA ALA A 48 17.23 -11.02 10.36
C ALA A 48 16.82 -11.81 9.12
N LEU A 49 15.79 -11.37 8.39
CA LEU A 49 15.30 -12.05 7.18
C LEU A 49 16.33 -12.05 6.04
N LEU A 50 17.15 -11.00 5.94
CA LEU A 50 18.25 -10.92 4.96
C LEU A 50 19.46 -11.80 5.31
N ASN A 51 19.46 -12.41 6.51
CA ASN A 51 20.54 -13.25 7.00
C ASN A 51 20.02 -14.62 7.47
N PRO A 52 19.46 -15.43 6.54
CA PRO A 52 18.88 -16.72 6.87
C PRO A 52 19.95 -17.71 7.42
N PRO A 53 19.54 -18.70 8.21
CA PRO A 53 20.45 -19.77 8.65
C PRO A 53 21.16 -20.48 7.48
N GLU A 54 22.44 -20.80 7.66
CA GLU A 54 23.28 -21.41 6.61
C GLU A 54 22.66 -22.69 6.04
N TYR A 55 22.05 -23.51 6.90
CA TYR A 55 21.45 -24.78 6.49
C TYR A 55 20.29 -24.59 5.49
N LEU A 56 19.64 -23.42 5.44
CA LEU A 56 18.62 -23.12 4.44
C LEU A 56 19.25 -22.81 3.07
N THR A 57 20.44 -22.21 3.07
CA THR A 57 21.16 -21.90 1.82
C THR A 57 21.81 -23.13 1.20
N GLU A 58 21.96 -24.21 1.97
CA GLU A 58 22.50 -25.50 1.52
C GLU A 58 21.43 -26.44 0.92
N ILE A 59 20.13 -26.12 1.07
CA ILE A 59 19.05 -26.92 0.48
C ILE A 59 18.96 -26.58 -1.01
N GLU A 60 19.11 -27.61 -1.85
CA GLU A 60 18.89 -27.49 -3.29
C GLU A 60 17.39 -27.36 -3.58
N ASP A 61 17.01 -26.35 -4.35
CA ASP A 61 15.61 -26.08 -4.76
C ASP A 61 15.03 -27.29 -5.50
N GLY A 62 13.89 -27.80 -5.02
CA GLY A 62 13.25 -29.02 -5.52
C GLY A 62 13.87 -30.35 -5.08
N SER A 63 14.84 -30.34 -4.16
CA SER A 63 15.37 -31.56 -3.53
C SER A 63 14.38 -32.20 -2.55
N GLU A 64 14.64 -33.44 -2.13
CA GLU A 64 13.82 -34.09 -1.08
C GLU A 64 13.91 -33.35 0.28
N GLN A 65 14.94 -32.51 0.45
CA GLN A 65 15.15 -31.68 1.64
C GLN A 65 14.42 -30.34 1.54
N ASP A 66 13.94 -29.96 0.36
CA ASP A 66 13.12 -28.78 0.11
C ASP A 66 11.66 -29.03 0.51
N THR A 67 11.46 -29.25 1.80
CA THR A 67 10.16 -29.53 2.41
C THR A 67 9.96 -28.67 3.65
N LEU A 68 8.74 -28.30 3.99
CA LEU A 68 8.45 -27.51 5.20
C LEU A 68 8.96 -28.19 6.48
N ASP A 69 8.91 -29.52 6.51
CA ASP A 69 9.41 -30.32 7.62
C ASP A 69 10.90 -30.06 7.88
N SER A 70 11.69 -29.68 6.87
CA SER A 70 13.12 -29.38 7.06
C SER A 70 13.37 -28.04 7.76
N LEU A 71 12.41 -27.11 7.70
CA LEU A 71 12.45 -25.84 8.47
C LEU A 71 12.22 -26.08 9.96
N ASP A 72 11.36 -27.03 10.31
CA ASP A 72 11.01 -27.39 11.69
C ASP A 72 11.92 -28.49 12.26
N ALA A 73 12.58 -29.29 11.40
CA ALA A 73 13.35 -30.47 11.80
C ALA A 73 14.66 -30.17 12.53
N LYS A 74 15.21 -28.96 12.41
CA LYS A 74 16.44 -28.59 13.11
C LYS A 74 16.13 -27.54 14.19
N PRO A 75 16.37 -27.85 15.48
CA PRO A 75 16.22 -26.85 16.52
C PRO A 75 17.18 -25.69 16.23
N PHE A 76 16.64 -24.47 16.25
CA PHE A 76 17.40 -23.23 16.11
C PHE A 76 18.40 -23.13 17.27
N GLU A 77 19.64 -23.54 17.04
CA GLU A 77 20.63 -23.74 18.10
C GLU A 77 21.23 -22.41 18.57
N ASN A 78 21.34 -21.44 17.65
CA ASN A 78 21.98 -20.15 17.90
C ASN A 78 20.96 -18.98 17.94
N GLU A 79 21.40 -17.80 18.38
CA GLU A 79 20.53 -16.63 18.52
C GLU A 79 20.11 -16.01 17.18
N GLN A 80 20.93 -16.13 16.13
CA GLN A 80 20.61 -15.65 14.79
C GLN A 80 19.44 -16.44 14.21
N ASP A 81 19.49 -17.76 14.32
CA ASP A 81 18.47 -18.70 13.87
C ASP A 81 17.11 -18.42 14.53
N LYS A 82 17.12 -18.21 15.86
CA LYS A 82 15.91 -17.82 16.60
C LYS A 82 15.38 -16.46 16.14
N ARG A 83 16.28 -15.51 15.86
CA ARG A 83 15.92 -14.17 15.43
C ARG A 83 15.29 -14.15 14.04
N TYR A 84 15.77 -15.00 13.13
CA TYR A 84 15.18 -15.23 11.81
C TYR A 84 13.74 -15.73 11.91
N GLN A 85 13.50 -16.74 12.74
CA GLN A 85 12.15 -17.29 12.97
C GLN A 85 11.18 -16.29 13.60
N GLN A 86 11.66 -15.50 14.56
CA GLN A 86 10.88 -14.40 15.11
C GLN A 86 10.49 -13.38 14.05
N ALA A 87 11.38 -13.11 13.08
CA ALA A 87 11.09 -12.18 11.99
C ALA A 87 10.04 -12.74 11.02
N LEU A 88 10.05 -14.05 10.72
CA LEU A 88 9.07 -14.71 9.84
C LEU A 88 7.62 -14.58 10.35
N SER A 89 7.43 -14.45 11.66
CA SER A 89 6.11 -14.33 12.30
C SER A 89 5.89 -12.98 12.98
N SER A 90 6.74 -11.98 12.71
CA SER A 90 6.71 -10.70 13.42
C SER A 90 5.47 -9.86 13.07
N ALA A 91 4.67 -9.57 14.10
CA ALA A 91 3.60 -8.57 14.05
C ALA A 91 4.06 -7.19 14.57
N ARG A 92 5.37 -6.98 14.75
CA ARG A 92 5.90 -5.68 15.19
C ARG A 92 5.74 -4.65 14.07
N VAL A 93 5.25 -3.47 14.43
CA VAL A 93 4.85 -2.42 13.50
C VAL A 93 5.73 -1.18 13.64
N ILE A 94 5.67 -0.30 12.63
CA ILE A 94 6.29 1.02 12.64
C ILE A 94 5.22 2.07 13.01
N GLU A 95 5.21 2.47 14.29
CA GLU A 95 4.20 3.36 14.89
C GLU A 95 3.96 4.66 14.12
N SER A 96 5.00 5.21 13.48
CA SER A 96 4.89 6.45 12.69
C SER A 96 3.98 6.33 11.46
N TYR A 97 3.62 5.12 11.03
CA TYR A 97 2.67 4.92 9.94
C TYR A 97 1.21 4.96 10.37
N ASN A 98 0.91 4.87 11.67
CA ASN A 98 -0.49 4.88 12.12
C ASN A 98 -1.21 6.17 11.68
N ASN A 99 -2.34 6.02 10.98
CA ASN A 99 -3.14 7.08 10.38
C ASN A 99 -2.46 7.89 9.24
N LYS A 100 -1.34 7.43 8.68
CA LYS A 100 -0.77 8.06 7.48
C LYS A 100 -1.60 7.78 6.23
N LYS A 101 -1.62 8.74 5.30
CA LYS A 101 -2.14 8.52 3.94
C LYS A 101 -1.01 7.97 3.09
N ILE A 102 -1.14 6.74 2.62
CA ILE A 102 -0.10 6.03 1.87
C ILE A 102 -0.58 5.58 0.50
N ARG A 103 0.39 5.36 -0.39
CA ARG A 103 0.26 4.63 -1.65
C ARG A 103 1.26 3.48 -1.61
N VAL A 104 0.79 2.25 -1.77
CA VAL A 104 1.63 1.05 -1.70
C VAL A 104 1.28 0.12 -2.88
N PRO A 105 2.27 -0.48 -3.56
CA PRO A 105 1.99 -1.45 -4.61
C PRO A 105 1.77 -2.84 -3.98
N GLY A 106 0.99 -3.71 -4.61
CA GLY A 106 0.86 -5.08 -4.12
C GLY A 106 -0.11 -5.93 -4.93
N PHE A 107 -0.34 -7.13 -4.43
CA PHE A 107 -1.25 -8.13 -5.00
C PHE A 107 -2.43 -8.38 -4.06
N ILE A 108 -3.56 -8.81 -4.63
CA ILE A 108 -4.78 -9.10 -3.87
C ILE A 108 -4.84 -10.59 -3.55
N VAL A 109 -5.00 -10.91 -2.25
CA VAL A 109 -5.38 -12.25 -1.78
C VAL A 109 -6.83 -12.16 -1.27
N PRO A 110 -7.83 -12.66 -2.02
CA PRO A 110 -9.23 -12.62 -1.59
C PRO A 110 -9.44 -13.40 -0.29
N LEU A 111 -10.16 -12.81 0.66
CA LEU A 111 -10.52 -13.47 1.92
C LEU A 111 -11.95 -14.04 1.90
N GLU A 112 -12.82 -13.45 1.09
CA GLU A 112 -14.17 -13.94 0.84
C GLU A 112 -14.22 -14.63 -0.53
N SER A 113 -14.83 -15.81 -0.56
CA SER A 113 -15.00 -16.62 -1.77
C SER A 113 -16.28 -16.27 -2.55
N GLU A 114 -16.88 -15.10 -2.32
CA GLU A 114 -18.22 -14.79 -2.81
C GLU A 114 -18.32 -15.00 -4.33
N GLU A 115 -19.39 -15.68 -4.77
CA GLU A 115 -19.74 -15.91 -6.18
C GLU A 115 -20.18 -14.59 -6.84
N GLY A 116 -19.24 -13.65 -6.94
CA GLY A 116 -19.43 -12.32 -7.46
C GLY A 116 -18.17 -11.86 -8.19
N LYS A 117 -18.34 -10.95 -9.16
CA LYS A 117 -17.21 -10.41 -9.93
C LYS A 117 -16.30 -9.46 -9.13
N ARG A 118 -16.66 -9.11 -7.89
CA ARG A 118 -16.02 -8.04 -7.11
C ARG A 118 -15.61 -8.54 -5.73
N ILE A 119 -14.36 -8.32 -5.37
CA ILE A 119 -13.78 -8.74 -4.08
C ILE A 119 -13.86 -7.56 -3.11
N SER A 120 -14.61 -7.72 -2.02
CA SER A 120 -14.83 -6.70 -0.97
C SER A 120 -13.89 -6.82 0.21
N GLU A 121 -13.31 -8.00 0.45
CA GLU A 121 -12.45 -8.27 1.60
C GLU A 121 -11.23 -9.07 1.15
N PHE A 122 -10.05 -8.53 1.41
CA PHE A 122 -8.79 -9.08 0.89
C PHE A 122 -7.59 -8.67 1.75
N PHE A 123 -6.51 -9.45 1.65
CA PHE A 123 -5.18 -8.98 1.99
C PHE A 123 -4.49 -8.35 0.79
N VAL A 124 -3.69 -7.32 1.07
CA VAL A 124 -2.68 -6.79 0.16
C VAL A 124 -1.32 -7.32 0.61
N VAL A 125 -0.56 -7.86 -0.34
CA VAL A 125 0.72 -8.54 -0.10
C VAL A 125 1.80 -8.06 -1.10
N PRO A 126 3.10 -8.13 -0.74
CA PRO A 126 4.19 -7.58 -1.54
C PRO A 126 4.54 -8.36 -2.81
N TYR A 127 4.15 -9.64 -2.91
CA TYR A 127 4.49 -10.50 -4.05
C TYR A 127 3.35 -11.43 -4.43
N PHE A 128 3.29 -11.77 -5.72
CA PHE A 128 2.35 -12.74 -6.25
C PHE A 128 2.57 -14.12 -5.62
N GLY A 129 1.49 -14.85 -5.35
CA GLY A 129 1.55 -16.22 -4.80
C GLY A 129 1.64 -16.27 -3.27
N ALA A 130 1.84 -15.13 -2.59
CA ALA A 130 1.72 -15.05 -1.14
C ALA A 130 0.39 -15.63 -0.66
N CYS A 131 0.44 -16.41 0.43
CA CYS A 131 -0.70 -17.13 1.01
C CYS A 131 -1.32 -18.23 0.14
N LEU A 132 -0.85 -18.46 -1.10
CA LEU A 132 -1.21 -19.64 -1.91
C LEU A 132 -0.27 -20.83 -1.65
N HIS A 133 0.92 -20.55 -1.14
CA HIS A 133 1.91 -21.51 -0.67
C HIS A 133 2.58 -20.99 0.62
N MET A 134 3.19 -21.89 1.38
CA MET A 134 3.79 -21.59 2.67
C MET A 134 5.28 -21.26 2.53
N PRO A 135 5.87 -20.48 3.47
CA PRO A 135 5.20 -19.72 4.52
C PRO A 135 4.58 -18.41 4.00
N PRO A 136 3.50 -17.91 4.63
CA PRO A 136 2.96 -16.59 4.31
C PRO A 136 3.98 -15.49 4.65
N PRO A 137 3.83 -14.28 4.09
CA PRO A 137 4.60 -13.12 4.53
C PRO A 137 4.42 -12.89 6.04
N PRO A 138 5.41 -12.29 6.74
CA PRO A 138 5.24 -11.88 8.12
C PRO A 138 4.03 -10.94 8.28
N PRO A 139 3.35 -10.91 9.44
CA PRO A 139 2.16 -10.07 9.62
C PRO A 139 2.37 -8.58 9.36
N ASN A 140 3.58 -8.06 9.62
CA ASN A 140 3.94 -6.68 9.29
C ASN A 140 4.23 -6.43 7.78
N GLN A 141 4.03 -7.45 6.94
CA GLN A 141 4.08 -7.41 5.47
C GLN A 141 2.74 -7.84 4.84
N ILE A 142 1.66 -7.81 5.63
CA ILE A 142 0.30 -8.06 5.16
C ILE A 142 -0.58 -6.88 5.61
N ILE A 143 -1.36 -6.33 4.68
CA ILE A 143 -2.33 -5.28 4.97
C ILE A 143 -3.74 -5.82 4.72
N TYR A 144 -4.60 -5.75 5.72
CA TYR A 144 -6.03 -6.06 5.58
C TYR A 144 -6.80 -4.90 4.95
N VAL A 145 -7.72 -5.22 4.05
CA VAL A 145 -8.60 -4.26 3.40
C VAL A 145 -10.04 -4.79 3.35
N LYS A 146 -10.97 -3.94 3.77
CA LYS A 146 -12.39 -4.05 3.48
C LYS A 146 -12.83 -2.87 2.63
N PHE A 147 -13.34 -3.13 1.43
CA PHE A 147 -13.72 -2.13 0.44
C PHE A 147 -15.11 -2.45 -0.13
N GLU A 148 -16.15 -1.75 0.37
CA GLU A 148 -17.56 -2.02 0.05
C GLU A 148 -17.88 -1.95 -1.45
N GLN A 149 -17.18 -1.08 -2.19
CA GLN A 149 -17.34 -0.97 -3.64
C GLN A 149 -16.80 -2.21 -4.38
N GLY A 150 -15.96 -3.01 -3.71
CA GLY A 150 -15.26 -4.17 -4.24
C GLY A 150 -14.25 -3.82 -5.33
N VAL A 151 -13.36 -4.76 -5.62
CA VAL A 151 -12.37 -4.67 -6.70
C VAL A 151 -12.71 -5.69 -7.77
N GLU A 152 -12.78 -5.26 -9.04
CA GLU A 152 -12.85 -6.19 -10.17
C GLU A 152 -11.45 -6.71 -10.45
N LEU A 153 -11.26 -7.99 -10.20
CA LEU A 153 -9.99 -8.67 -10.44
C LEU A 153 -10.11 -9.49 -11.72
N GLN A 154 -9.31 -9.15 -12.74
CA GLN A 154 -9.24 -9.95 -13.96
C GLN A 154 -8.38 -11.19 -13.74
N SER A 155 -7.31 -11.04 -12.97
CA SER A 155 -6.32 -12.08 -12.70
C SER A 155 -5.68 -11.85 -11.33
N LEU A 156 -5.43 -12.93 -10.57
CA LEU A 156 -4.69 -12.88 -9.29
C LEU A 156 -3.21 -12.49 -9.48
N TYR A 157 -2.71 -12.53 -10.72
CA TYR A 157 -1.36 -12.11 -11.07
C TYR A 157 -1.23 -10.59 -11.23
N ASP A 158 -2.34 -9.86 -11.21
CA ASP A 158 -2.35 -8.43 -11.48
C ASP A 158 -1.88 -7.66 -10.23
N ALA A 159 -0.88 -6.78 -10.42
CA ALA A 159 -0.44 -5.86 -9.39
C ALA A 159 -1.28 -4.58 -9.42
N PHE A 160 -1.46 -3.98 -8.25
CA PHE A 160 -2.23 -2.75 -8.07
C PHE A 160 -1.50 -1.76 -7.18
N TRP A 161 -1.80 -0.48 -7.38
CA TRP A 161 -1.57 0.58 -6.41
C TRP A 161 -2.77 0.72 -5.48
N PHE A 162 -2.52 0.69 -4.18
CA PHE A 162 -3.52 0.90 -3.13
C PHE A 162 -3.25 2.24 -2.45
N GLU A 163 -4.24 3.13 -2.52
CA GLU A 163 -4.18 4.44 -1.89
C GLU A 163 -5.24 4.54 -0.80
N GLY A 164 -4.83 4.94 0.40
CA GLY A 164 -5.74 5.06 1.52
C GLY A 164 -5.05 5.52 2.79
N LYS A 165 -5.77 5.42 3.91
CA LYS A 165 -5.20 5.69 5.23
C LYS A 165 -4.87 4.39 5.95
N ILE A 166 -3.59 4.14 6.17
CA ILE A 166 -3.12 2.96 6.91
C ILE A 166 -3.32 3.16 8.42
N THR A 167 -3.73 2.11 9.10
CA THR A 167 -3.88 2.05 10.56
C THR A 167 -3.23 0.79 11.08
N ILE A 168 -2.71 0.87 12.31
CA ILE A 168 -2.22 -0.32 13.02
C ILE A 168 -3.44 -1.03 13.59
N ASN A 169 -3.77 -2.19 13.03
CA ASN A 169 -4.85 -3.05 13.49
C ASN A 169 -4.51 -4.48 13.09
N THR A 170 -4.52 -5.40 14.06
CA THR A 170 -4.22 -6.80 13.79
C THR A 170 -5.50 -7.52 13.38
N VAL A 171 -5.47 -8.17 12.22
CA VAL A 171 -6.56 -9.01 11.72
C VAL A 171 -6.00 -10.39 11.41
N GLU A 172 -6.59 -11.41 12.03
CA GLU A 172 -6.21 -12.82 11.89
C GLU A 172 -7.36 -13.62 11.29
N ASN A 173 -7.05 -14.47 10.32
CA ASN A 173 -7.98 -15.42 9.70
C ASN A 173 -7.24 -16.69 9.26
N GLU A 174 -7.95 -17.59 8.59
CA GLU A 174 -7.41 -18.89 8.14
C GLU A 174 -6.27 -18.77 7.11
N LEU A 175 -6.20 -17.66 6.36
CA LEU A 175 -5.19 -17.40 5.33
C LEU A 175 -3.94 -16.69 5.88
N GLY A 176 -4.02 -16.08 7.06
CA GLY A 176 -2.88 -15.43 7.70
C GLY A 176 -3.26 -14.36 8.72
N THR A 177 -2.24 -13.69 9.23
CA THR A 177 -2.36 -12.55 10.15
C THR A 177 -1.77 -11.31 9.51
N SER A 178 -2.48 -10.18 9.59
CA SER A 178 -1.98 -8.86 9.22
C SER A 178 -1.76 -8.01 10.46
N ALA A 179 -0.77 -7.11 10.43
CA ALA A 179 -0.53 -6.13 11.49
C ALA A 179 -1.07 -4.72 11.13
N TYR A 180 -1.48 -4.54 9.88
CA TYR A 180 -1.98 -3.27 9.36
C TYR A 180 -3.33 -3.45 8.67
N GLU A 181 -4.14 -2.40 8.73
CA GLU A 181 -5.37 -2.26 7.95
C GLU A 181 -5.27 -0.99 7.09
N LEU A 182 -5.80 -1.02 5.88
CA LEU A 182 -5.87 0.15 5.01
C LEU A 182 -7.33 0.52 4.75
N LYS A 183 -7.71 1.70 5.22
CA LYS A 183 -8.96 2.36 4.81
C LYS A 183 -8.77 2.86 3.40
N LEU A 184 -9.16 2.02 2.45
CA LEU A 184 -8.89 2.22 1.03
C LEU A 184 -9.75 3.34 0.46
N ASP A 185 -9.10 4.28 -0.21
CA ASP A 185 -9.73 5.36 -0.95
C ASP A 185 -9.76 5.04 -2.46
N ARG A 186 -8.68 4.47 -3.00
CA ARG A 186 -8.55 4.10 -4.42
C ARG A 186 -7.70 2.84 -4.61
N VAL A 187 -8.07 2.03 -5.60
CA VAL A 187 -7.24 0.97 -6.18
C VAL A 187 -7.05 1.28 -7.66
N LEU A 188 -5.82 1.19 -8.14
CA LEU A 188 -5.45 1.47 -9.52
C LEU A 188 -4.62 0.30 -10.05
N PRO A 189 -4.74 -0.09 -11.33
CA PRO A 189 -3.77 -1.00 -11.94
C PRO A 189 -2.35 -0.48 -11.74
N TYR A 190 -1.41 -1.38 -11.49
CA TYR A 190 0.00 -1.02 -11.48
C TYR A 190 0.45 -0.71 -12.91
N GLU A 191 1.01 0.48 -13.10
CA GLU A 191 1.69 0.91 -14.32
C GLU A 191 3.13 1.27 -13.92
N GLU A 192 4.11 0.81 -14.71
CA GLU A 192 5.54 1.15 -14.53
C GLU A 192 5.85 2.63 -14.81
#